data_AF-A0A3M1B130-F1
#
_entry.id   AF-A0A3M1B130-F1
#
_cell.length_a   1.000
_cell.length_b   1.000
_cell.length_c   1.000
_cell.angle_alpha   90.00
_cell.angle_beta   90.00
_cell.angle_gamma   90.00
#
_symmetry.space_group_name_H-M   'P 1'
#
loop_
_entity.id
_entity.type
_entity.pdbx_description
1 polymer ?
#
loop_
_entity_poly.entity_id
_entity_poly.type
_entity_poly.pdbx_seq_one_letter_code
_entity_poly.pdbx_strand_id
1 'polypeptide(L)'
;MKIRFLGTADAFSSGGRNQSAILVECIAATFLLDCGPTTLTEMKRSGIPPERLDFALISHAHGDHCAGIPFLFLEYEYMTERDRPFSILGPPGLEDRIERGTTAFYPTLAPERRRFVSRYHALTPQVPFEIEGIRILPYLAKHVADFPCYGY
;
A
#
# COMPACT_ATOMS: atom_id res chain seq x y z
N MET A 1 4.18 -11.77 -16.16
CA MET A 1 3.68 -11.30 -14.85
C MET A 1 4.14 -12.29 -13.80
N LYS A 2 4.59 -11.81 -12.65
CA LYS A 2 5.03 -12.60 -11.50
C LYS A 2 4.34 -12.09 -10.24
N ILE A 3 3.85 -13.01 -9.42
CA ILE A 3 3.14 -12.71 -8.19
C ILE A 3 3.93 -13.34 -7.04
N ARG A 4 4.18 -12.57 -5.99
CA ARG A 4 4.85 -13.02 -4.78
C ARG A 4 4.04 -12.59 -3.56
N PHE A 5 3.67 -13.56 -2.74
CA PHE A 5 3.02 -13.32 -1.46
C PHE A 5 4.09 -12.94 -0.44
N LEU A 6 4.07 -11.68 0.02
CA LEU A 6 4.93 -11.19 1.11
C LEU A 6 4.27 -11.45 2.47
N GLY A 7 2.95 -11.53 2.49
CA GLY A 7 2.21 -12.02 3.64
C GLY A 7 0.83 -12.53 3.26
N THR A 8 0.32 -13.42 4.12
CA THR A 8 -0.88 -14.23 3.86
C THR A 8 -1.71 -14.47 5.13
N ALA A 9 -1.33 -13.85 6.26
CA ALA A 9 -2.10 -13.89 7.48
C ALA A 9 -3.12 -12.76 7.55
N ASP A 10 -4.04 -12.95 8.49
CA ASP A 10 -4.98 -11.96 8.99
C ASP A 10 -4.30 -10.97 9.95
N ALA A 11 -5.12 -10.11 10.56
CA ALA A 11 -4.72 -9.15 11.58
C ALA A 11 -3.98 -9.76 12.78
N PHE A 12 -4.11 -11.06 13.02
CA PHE A 12 -3.58 -11.74 14.20
C PHE A 12 -2.28 -12.49 13.91
N SER A 13 -1.69 -12.30 12.72
CA SER A 13 -0.50 -13.05 12.28
C SER A 13 -0.70 -14.56 12.37
N SER A 14 -1.91 -15.06 12.04
CA SER A 14 -2.27 -16.47 12.18
C SER A 14 -1.23 -17.42 11.58
N GLY A 15 -0.75 -18.35 12.42
CA GLY A 15 0.31 -19.30 12.08
C GLY A 15 1.72 -18.70 12.04
N GLY A 16 1.93 -17.51 12.64
CA GLY A 16 3.22 -16.81 12.65
C GLY A 16 3.58 -16.17 11.31
N ARG A 17 2.60 -15.96 10.42
CA ARG A 17 2.80 -15.41 9.08
C ARG A 17 2.68 -13.89 9.09
N ASN A 18 3.29 -13.28 8.08
CA ASN A 18 3.20 -11.84 7.78
C ASN A 18 1.77 -11.45 7.36
N GLN A 19 1.32 -10.25 7.71
CA GLN A 19 0.01 -9.69 7.32
C GLN A 19 -0.09 -9.44 5.81
N SER A 20 -1.32 -9.24 5.32
CA SER A 20 -1.64 -9.14 3.89
C SER A 20 -0.71 -8.21 3.12
N ALA A 21 0.01 -8.78 2.14
CA ALA A 21 0.76 -8.04 1.15
C ALA A 21 1.13 -8.98 0.00
N ILE A 22 0.80 -8.59 -1.23
CA ILE A 22 1.14 -9.33 -2.44
C ILE A 22 1.89 -8.39 -3.37
N LEU A 23 3.12 -8.75 -3.73
CA LEU A 23 3.89 -8.05 -4.75
C LEU A 23 3.52 -8.59 -6.13
N VAL A 24 3.20 -7.69 -7.04
CA VAL A 24 2.94 -7.97 -8.45
C VAL A 24 4.03 -7.29 -9.28
N GLU A 25 4.74 -8.09 -10.06
CA GLU A 25 5.75 -7.63 -11.02
C GLU A 25 5.27 -7.92 -12.44
N CYS A 26 5.11 -6.89 -13.26
CA CYS A 26 4.83 -7.01 -14.68
C CYS A 26 5.72 -6.07 -15.49
N ILE A 27 5.60 -6.11 -16.82
CA ILE A 27 6.46 -5.31 -17.71
C ILE A 27 6.23 -3.81 -17.50
N ALA A 28 4.97 -3.41 -17.26
CA ALA A 28 4.61 -2.00 -17.14
C ALA A 28 4.81 -1.44 -15.73
N ALA A 29 4.61 -2.26 -14.68
CA ALA A 29 4.72 -1.81 -13.29
C ALA A 29 5.08 -2.94 -12.30
N THR A 30 5.65 -2.55 -11.17
CA THR A 30 5.82 -3.31 -9.93
C THR A 30 5.03 -2.64 -8.81
N PHE A 31 4.04 -3.33 -8.25
CA PHE A 31 3.14 -2.74 -7.26
C PHE A 31 2.72 -3.73 -6.18
N LEU A 32 2.19 -3.21 -5.07
CA LEU A 32 1.62 -4.02 -4.00
C LEU A 32 0.11 -4.09 -4.11
N LEU A 33 -0.47 -5.27 -3.87
CA LEU A 33 -1.85 -5.42 -3.39
C LEU A 33 -1.79 -5.54 -1.87
N ASP A 34 -2.39 -4.58 -1.19
CA ASP A 34 -2.25 -4.34 0.26
C ASP A 34 -0.80 -4.12 0.73
N CYS A 35 -0.67 -3.50 1.90
CA CYS A 35 0.58 -3.23 2.56
C CYS A 35 0.38 -3.32 4.09
N GLY A 36 0.34 -4.56 4.61
CA GLY A 36 0.32 -4.81 6.04
C GLY A 36 1.63 -4.44 6.75
N PRO A 37 1.66 -4.37 8.10
CA PRO A 37 2.80 -3.87 8.88
C PRO A 37 4.14 -4.56 8.58
N THR A 38 4.12 -5.87 8.30
CA THR A 38 5.34 -6.65 8.03
C THR A 38 5.86 -6.55 6.59
N THR A 39 5.19 -5.79 5.71
CA THR A 39 5.51 -5.76 4.27
C THR A 39 6.96 -5.35 4.01
N LEU A 40 7.41 -4.22 4.59
CA LEU A 40 8.78 -3.74 4.40
C LEU A 40 9.81 -4.74 4.94
N THR A 41 9.52 -5.38 6.09
CA THR A 41 10.37 -6.42 6.65
C THR A 41 10.55 -7.57 5.67
N GLU A 42 9.45 -8.07 5.09
CA GLU A 42 9.52 -9.17 4.14
C GLU A 42 10.18 -8.77 2.82
N MET A 43 9.92 -7.56 2.33
CA MET A 43 10.63 -7.04 1.16
C MET A 43 12.14 -7.05 1.37
N LYS A 44 12.63 -6.51 2.49
CA LYS A 44 14.06 -6.50 2.82
C LYS A 44 14.63 -7.92 2.99
N ARG A 45 13.91 -8.81 3.67
CA ARG A 45 14.32 -10.24 3.80
C ARG A 45 14.45 -10.94 2.46
N SER A 46 13.55 -10.63 1.53
CA SER A 46 13.50 -11.17 0.18
C SER A 46 14.40 -10.42 -0.83
N GLY A 47 15.19 -9.44 -0.39
CA GLY A 47 16.07 -8.64 -1.25
C GLY A 47 15.32 -7.81 -2.30
N ILE A 48 14.10 -7.35 -1.98
CA ILE A 48 13.23 -6.57 -2.87
C ILE A 48 13.42 -5.08 -2.54
N PRO A 49 13.99 -4.27 -3.46
CA PRO A 49 14.22 -2.86 -3.23
C PRO A 49 12.91 -2.05 -3.21
N PRO A 50 12.61 -1.28 -2.14
CA PRO A 50 11.38 -0.49 -2.02
C PRO A 50 11.18 0.58 -3.10
N GLU A 51 12.24 1.13 -3.69
CA GLU A 51 12.22 2.12 -4.77
C GLU A 51 11.60 1.57 -6.07
N ARG A 52 11.61 0.24 -6.25
CA ARG A 52 11.01 -0.41 -7.42
C ARG A 52 9.48 -0.35 -7.39
N LEU A 53 8.86 -0.12 -6.23
CA LEU A 53 7.40 -0.02 -6.14
C LEU A 53 6.92 1.26 -6.85
N ASP A 54 6.03 1.12 -7.81
CA ASP A 54 5.37 2.24 -8.50
C ASP A 54 4.18 2.75 -7.67
N PHE A 55 3.37 1.82 -7.18
CA PHE A 55 2.19 2.12 -6.38
C PHE A 55 1.81 1.00 -5.42
N ALA A 56 0.90 1.31 -4.49
CA ALA A 56 0.18 0.33 -3.69
C ALA A 56 -1.33 0.45 -3.95
N LEU A 57 -1.97 -0.69 -4.18
CA LEU A 57 -3.40 -0.83 -4.36
C LEU A 57 -3.99 -1.49 -3.10
N ILE A 58 -4.66 -0.70 -2.28
CA ILE A 58 -5.13 -1.09 -0.95
C ILE A 58 -6.60 -1.50 -1.04
N SER A 59 -6.92 -2.71 -0.60
CA SER A 59 -8.29 -3.24 -0.62
C SER A 59 -9.21 -2.47 0.31
N HIS A 60 -8.77 -2.22 1.54
CA HIS A 60 -9.55 -1.55 2.58
C HIS A 60 -8.64 -1.05 3.71
N ALA A 61 -9.18 -0.20 4.58
CA ALA A 61 -8.41 0.52 5.58
C ALA A 61 -8.38 -0.15 6.97
N HIS A 62 -8.29 -1.48 7.03
CA HIS A 62 -7.83 -2.16 8.24
C HIS A 62 -6.30 -2.10 8.35
N GLY A 63 -5.79 -2.09 9.58
CA GLY A 63 -4.35 -1.92 9.84
C GLY A 63 -3.49 -3.02 9.24
N ASP A 64 -3.96 -4.26 9.22
CA ASP A 64 -3.25 -5.40 8.61
C ASP A 64 -3.19 -5.37 7.08
N HIS A 65 -3.90 -4.43 6.45
CA HIS A 65 -3.89 -4.20 5.00
C HIS A 65 -3.22 -2.87 4.60
N CYS A 66 -3.10 -1.88 5.49
CA CYS A 66 -2.55 -0.56 5.11
C CYS A 66 -1.54 0.06 6.09
N ALA A 67 -1.39 -0.47 7.31
CA ALA A 67 -0.48 0.12 8.30
C ALA A 67 1.00 -0.21 8.04
N GLY A 68 1.32 -0.88 6.92
CA GLY A 68 2.68 -0.96 6.37
C GLY A 68 3.13 0.32 5.65
N ILE A 69 2.20 1.14 5.15
CA ILE A 69 2.52 2.35 4.39
C ILE A 69 3.37 3.37 5.19
N PRO A 70 3.10 3.66 6.48
CA PRO A 70 3.96 4.55 7.26
C PRO A 70 5.43 4.07 7.34
N PHE A 71 5.67 2.75 7.34
CA PHE A 71 7.03 2.21 7.33
C PHE A 71 7.70 2.39 5.96
N LEU A 72 6.95 2.29 4.85
CA LEU A 72 7.46 2.64 3.53
C LEU A 72 7.78 4.13 3.43
N PHE A 73 6.95 4.99 4.01
CA PHE A 73 7.24 6.43 4.07
C PHE A 73 8.53 6.73 4.84
N LEU A 74 8.77 6.04 5.95
CA LEU A 74 10.01 6.16 6.71
C LEU A 74 11.22 5.69 5.87
N GLU A 75 11.08 4.60 5.14
CA GLU A 75 12.10 4.09 4.22
C GLU A 75 12.43 5.12 3.14
N TYR A 76 11.41 5.67 2.46
CA TYR A 76 11.59 6.66 1.40
C TYR A 76 12.12 8.00 1.90
N GLU A 77 11.83 8.36 3.14
CA GLU A 77 12.37 9.59 3.71
C GLU A 77 13.85 9.44 4.08
N TYR A 78 14.27 8.32 4.65
CA TYR A 78 15.58 8.24 5.33
C TYR A 78 16.58 7.25 4.74
N MET A 79 16.12 6.24 4.00
CA MET A 79 16.98 5.12 3.57
C MET A 79 17.08 5.00 2.07
N THR A 80 16.02 5.40 1.36
CA THR A 80 15.89 5.21 -0.08
C THR A 80 15.48 6.52 -0.72
N GLU A 81 16.41 7.17 -1.41
CA GLU A 81 16.07 8.34 -2.22
C GLU A 81 15.10 7.93 -3.33
N ARG A 82 14.05 8.73 -3.50
CA ARG A 82 13.00 8.47 -4.48
C ARG A 82 12.78 9.72 -5.32
N ASP A 83 13.06 9.60 -6.60
CA ASP A 83 12.95 10.66 -7.62
C ASP A 83 11.54 10.79 -8.22
N ARG A 84 10.67 9.81 -7.96
CA ARG A 84 9.31 9.72 -8.48
C ARG A 84 8.27 9.59 -7.37
N PRO A 85 7.03 10.07 -7.58
CA PRO A 85 5.97 9.90 -6.59
C PRO A 85 5.70 8.43 -6.26
N PHE A 86 5.23 8.17 -5.05
CA PHE A 86 4.64 6.88 -4.67
C PHE A 86 3.12 7.01 -4.64
N SER A 87 2.43 6.31 -5.54
CA SER A 87 0.97 6.39 -5.64
C SER A 87 0.30 5.34 -4.74
N ILE A 88 -0.77 5.73 -4.08
CA ILE A 88 -1.57 4.89 -3.19
C ILE A 88 -3.01 4.95 -3.67
N LEU A 89 -3.53 3.81 -4.10
CA LEU A 89 -4.85 3.67 -4.69
C LEU A 89 -5.72 2.87 -3.74
N GLY A 90 -6.98 3.24 -3.60
CA GLY A 90 -7.91 2.46 -2.78
C GLY A 90 -9.28 3.11 -2.62
N PRO A 91 -10.08 2.64 -1.66
CA PRO A 91 -11.38 3.22 -1.36
C PRO A 91 -11.30 4.68 -0.89
N PRO A 92 -12.38 5.47 -1.04
CA PRO A 92 -12.43 6.84 -0.55
C PRO A 92 -12.21 6.88 0.98
N GLY A 93 -11.51 7.92 1.43
CA GLY A 93 -11.14 8.10 2.86
C GLY A 93 -9.86 7.38 3.29
N LEU A 94 -9.19 6.65 2.38
CA LEU A 94 -7.92 5.99 2.69
C LEU A 94 -6.79 6.97 3.02
N GLU A 95 -6.69 8.07 2.28
CA GLU A 95 -5.68 9.12 2.49
C GLU A 95 -5.67 9.64 3.92
N ASP A 96 -6.82 10.13 4.39
CA ASP A 96 -7.00 10.67 5.73
C ASP A 96 -6.61 9.64 6.83
N ARG A 97 -6.91 8.35 6.62
CA ARG A 97 -6.53 7.30 7.57
C ARG A 97 -5.02 7.08 7.60
N ILE A 98 -4.38 6.96 6.43
CA ILE A 98 -2.94 6.74 6.33
C ILE A 98 -2.17 7.96 6.86
N GLU A 99 -2.55 9.17 6.50
CA GLU A 99 -1.83 10.38 6.89
C GLU A 99 -2.00 10.71 8.38
N ARG A 100 -3.21 10.54 8.95
CA ARG A 100 -3.37 10.66 10.42
C ARG A 100 -2.58 9.61 11.18
N GLY A 101 -2.62 8.35 10.73
CA GLY A 101 -1.85 7.27 11.35
C GLY A 101 -0.34 7.53 11.27
N THR A 102 0.15 7.91 10.08
CA THR A 102 1.55 8.27 9.86
C THR A 102 1.96 9.41 10.78
N THR A 103 1.19 10.50 10.82
CA THR A 103 1.52 11.68 11.65
C THR A 103 1.49 11.37 13.14
N ALA A 104 0.56 10.52 13.59
CA ALA A 104 0.46 10.12 14.99
C ALA A 104 1.70 9.35 15.48
N PHE A 105 2.30 8.52 14.64
CA PHE A 105 3.48 7.71 15.00
C PHE A 105 4.81 8.35 14.59
N TYR A 106 4.79 9.17 13.53
CA TYR A 106 5.96 9.81 12.93
C TYR A 106 5.64 11.27 12.57
N PRO A 107 5.60 12.20 13.54
CA PRO A 107 5.29 13.62 13.26
C PRO A 107 6.24 14.31 12.27
N THR A 108 7.42 13.74 12.03
CA THR A 108 8.39 14.21 11.02
C THR A 108 8.01 13.82 9.59
N LEU A 109 7.12 12.83 9.42
CA LEU A 109 6.64 12.36 8.13
C LEU A 109 5.30 13.00 7.70
N ALA A 110 4.84 14.03 8.43
CA ALA A 110 3.66 14.79 8.02
C ALA A 110 3.80 15.26 6.55
N PRO A 111 2.71 15.30 5.76
CA PRO A 111 2.76 15.59 4.33
C PRO A 111 3.57 16.83 3.93
N GLU A 112 3.49 17.89 4.74
CA GLU A 112 4.17 19.17 4.52
C GLU A 112 5.66 19.17 4.91
N ARG A 113 6.15 18.09 5.52
CA ARG A 113 7.52 17.96 6.05
C ARG A 113 8.37 16.93 5.33
N ARG A 114 7.75 15.93 4.70
CA ARG A 114 8.47 14.86 3.98
C ARG A 114 9.06 15.36 2.65
N ARG A 115 10.20 14.78 2.25
CA ARG A 115 10.91 15.14 1.01
C ARG A 115 10.40 14.39 -0.21
N PHE A 116 9.96 13.15 -0.03
CA PHE A 116 9.36 12.37 -1.12
C PHE A 116 7.89 12.74 -1.31
N VAL A 117 7.39 12.56 -2.53
CA VAL A 117 6.00 12.84 -2.88
C VAL A 117 5.18 11.55 -2.82
N SER A 118 4.04 11.59 -2.13
CA SER A 118 3.01 10.55 -2.28
C SER A 118 1.75 11.13 -2.94
N ARG A 119 1.00 10.29 -3.63
CA ARG A 119 -0.27 10.65 -4.29
C ARG A 119 -1.35 9.66 -3.95
N TYR A 120 -2.52 10.15 -3.57
CA TYR A 120 -3.68 9.29 -3.28
C TYR A 120 -4.68 9.31 -4.42
N HIS A 121 -5.22 8.15 -4.75
CA HIS A 121 -6.26 7.99 -5.76
C HIS A 121 -7.44 7.21 -5.17
N ALA A 122 -8.55 7.92 -4.93
CA ALA A 122 -9.80 7.29 -4.53
C ALA A 122 -10.46 6.61 -5.74
N LEU A 123 -10.64 5.30 -5.66
CA LEU A 123 -11.23 4.49 -6.73
C LEU A 123 -12.75 4.37 -6.55
N THR A 124 -13.46 4.36 -7.69
CA THR A 124 -14.92 4.23 -7.74
C THR A 124 -15.29 2.81 -8.22
N PRO A 125 -16.13 2.04 -7.49
CA PRO A 125 -16.52 0.70 -7.89
C PRO A 125 -17.10 0.68 -9.31
N GLN A 126 -16.74 -0.36 -10.07
CA GLN A 126 -17.16 -0.59 -11.47
C GLN A 126 -16.71 0.48 -12.47
N VAL A 127 -15.86 1.42 -12.07
CA VAL A 127 -15.23 2.41 -12.96
C VAL A 127 -13.77 2.02 -13.17
N PRO A 128 -13.35 1.68 -14.40
CA PRO A 128 -11.94 1.40 -14.68
C PRO A 128 -11.04 2.60 -14.37
N PHE A 129 -9.88 2.31 -13.80
CA PHE A 129 -8.82 3.29 -13.56
C PHE A 129 -7.52 2.81 -14.20
N GLU A 130 -6.73 3.74 -14.77
CA GLU A 130 -5.47 3.42 -15.43
C GLU A 130 -4.29 4.17 -14.81
N ILE A 131 -3.20 3.46 -14.53
CA ILE A 131 -1.95 4.02 -14.00
C ILE A 131 -0.78 3.14 -14.41
N GLU A 132 0.36 3.73 -14.79
CA GLU A 132 1.55 2.98 -15.25
C GLU A 132 1.25 1.88 -16.29
N GLY A 133 0.30 2.12 -17.20
CA GLY A 133 -0.14 1.12 -18.19
C GLY A 133 -0.93 -0.08 -17.64
N ILE A 134 -1.32 -0.03 -16.36
CA ILE A 134 -2.16 -1.03 -15.68
C ILE A 134 -3.60 -0.53 -15.61
N ARG A 135 -4.55 -1.36 -16.06
CA ARG A 135 -5.98 -1.12 -15.92
C ARG A 135 -6.52 -1.88 -14.71
N ILE A 136 -7.16 -1.16 -13.79
CA ILE A 136 -7.71 -1.66 -12.53
C ILE A 136 -9.23 -1.50 -12.57
N LEU A 137 -9.98 -2.55 -12.20
CA LEU A 137 -11.43 -2.51 -12.12
C LEU A 137 -11.89 -2.87 -10.69
N PRO A 138 -12.18 -1.88 -9.84
CA PRO A 138 -12.58 -2.12 -8.46
C PRO A 138 -14.02 -2.64 -8.35
N TYR A 139 -14.27 -3.52 -7.39
CA TYR A 139 -15.59 -4.03 -7.02
C TYR A 139 -15.83 -3.86 -5.53
N LEU A 140 -17.07 -3.56 -5.14
CA LEU A 140 -17.42 -3.50 -3.72
C LEU A 140 -17.45 -4.93 -3.14
N ALA A 141 -16.66 -5.17 -2.09
CA ALA A 141 -16.64 -6.40 -1.33
C ALA A 141 -17.50 -6.29 -0.07
N LYS A 142 -18.14 -7.40 0.32
CA LYS A 142 -18.88 -7.50 1.58
C LYS A 142 -17.91 -7.88 2.71
N HIS A 143 -17.61 -6.94 3.60
CA HIS A 143 -16.68 -7.14 4.71
C HIS A 143 -17.14 -6.48 6.01
N VAL A 144 -16.85 -5.18 6.20
CA VAL A 144 -17.28 -4.37 7.35
C VAL A 144 -18.07 -3.15 6.90
N ALA A 145 -18.82 -2.53 7.82
CA ALA A 145 -19.68 -1.38 7.52
C ALA A 145 -18.99 -0.02 7.72
N ASP A 146 -17.89 0.03 8.47
CA ASP A 146 -17.23 1.27 8.91
C ASP A 146 -16.53 2.04 7.77
N PHE A 147 -16.20 1.34 6.68
CA PHE A 147 -15.55 1.91 5.50
C PHE A 147 -15.68 0.97 4.29
N PRO A 148 -15.62 1.53 3.06
CA PRO A 148 -15.69 0.73 1.84
C PRO A 148 -14.50 -0.23 1.74
N CYS A 149 -14.79 -1.45 1.28
CA CYS A 149 -13.83 -2.52 1.07
C CYS A 149 -13.93 -3.00 -0.37
N TYR A 150 -12.81 -3.09 -1.08
CA TYR A 150 -12.77 -3.42 -2.49
C TYR A 150 -12.06 -4.75 -2.80
N GLY A 151 -12.52 -5.40 -3.86
CA GLY A 151 -11.72 -6.35 -4.65
C GLY A 151 -11.29 -5.69 -5.97
N TYR A 152 -10.22 -6.19 -6.58
CA TYR A 152 -9.63 -5.67 -7.82
C TYR A 152 -9.41 -6.77 -8.84
#